data_AF-A0A7X1LT40-F1
#
_entry.id   AF-A0A7X1LT40-F1
#
_cell.length_a   1.000
_cell.length_b   1.000
_cell.length_c   1.000
_cell.angle_alpha   90.00
_cell.angle_beta   90.00
_cell.angle_gamma   90.00
#
_symmetry.space_group_name_H-M   'P 1'
#
loop_
_entity.id
_entity.type
_entity.pdbx_description
1 polymer ?
#
loop_
_entity_poly.entity_id
_entity_poly.type
_entity_poly.pdbx_seq_one_letter_code
_entity_poly.pdbx_strand_id
1 'polypeptide(L)'
;MNAFRSRAVVAVAATLVVAVLGGCGTVVRHHEGADASVPSASSASAVAAPTTVPSPVHGAETTESPSGAADATGPSSPAPPGPGCREGHCTVTVIPGEVLAMDVAKFGFGRLTATGISADAVTVEATGPGISLSSTTPAGHSSLLNHLDILVRSVTGHSAVLVLSVH
;
A
#
# COMPACT_ATOMS: atom_id res chain seq x y z
N MET A 1 34.37 -32.01 -25.40
CA MET A 1 33.06 -32.59 -25.73
C MET A 1 32.02 -31.90 -24.85
N ASN A 2 30.86 -31.54 -25.45
CA ASN A 2 29.65 -30.90 -24.89
C ASN A 2 29.71 -29.35 -24.86
N ALA A 3 29.25 -28.55 -25.84
CA ALA A 3 28.04 -28.48 -26.68
C ALA A 3 26.88 -27.65 -26.06
N PHE A 4 26.68 -26.43 -26.61
CA PHE A 4 25.44 -25.62 -26.76
C PHE A 4 24.58 -25.32 -25.51
N ARG A 5 23.98 -24.13 -25.32
CA ARG A 5 22.99 -23.49 -26.21
C ARG A 5 22.83 -22.00 -25.86
N SER A 6 23.07 -21.14 -26.85
CA SER A 6 22.60 -19.76 -26.91
C SER A 6 21.06 -19.74 -26.92
N ARG A 7 20.44 -18.88 -26.12
CA ARG A 7 19.02 -18.52 -26.28
C ARG A 7 18.94 -17.06 -26.75
N ALA A 8 18.61 -16.91 -28.02
CA ALA A 8 18.18 -15.66 -28.62
C ALA A 8 16.83 -15.26 -27.99
N VAL A 9 16.70 -14.01 -27.56
CA VAL A 9 15.42 -13.44 -27.14
C VAL A 9 14.91 -12.58 -28.30
N VAL A 10 13.72 -12.96 -28.77
CA VAL A 10 12.99 -12.41 -29.90
C VAL A 10 12.50 -11.01 -29.57
N ALA A 11 12.78 -10.04 -30.45
CA ALA A 11 12.23 -8.69 -30.40
C ALA A 11 10.73 -8.72 -30.76
N VAL A 12 9.89 -8.25 -29.84
CA VAL A 12 8.46 -8.02 -30.12
C VAL A 12 8.28 -6.53 -30.38
N ALA A 13 8.19 -6.17 -31.65
CA ALA A 13 7.77 -4.84 -32.08
C ALA A 13 6.26 -4.72 -31.92
N ALA A 14 5.80 -3.96 -30.93
CA ALA A 14 4.40 -3.59 -30.81
C ALA A 14 4.21 -2.18 -31.41
N THR A 15 3.75 -2.15 -32.66
CA THR A 15 3.16 -0.95 -33.28
C THR A 15 1.80 -0.70 -32.66
N LEU A 16 1.59 0.46 -32.02
CA LEU A 16 0.27 0.88 -31.57
C LEU A 16 -0.16 2.15 -32.31
N VAL A 17 -1.31 1.98 -32.97
CA VAL A 17 -1.96 2.85 -33.93
C VAL A 17 -2.46 4.12 -33.25
N VAL A 18 -2.15 5.26 -33.86
CA VAL A 18 -2.71 6.57 -33.54
C VAL A 18 -4.16 6.63 -34.03
N ALA A 19 -5.11 6.84 -33.13
CA ALA A 19 -6.47 7.28 -33.48
C ALA A 19 -6.72 8.66 -32.84
N VAL A 20 -6.80 9.67 -33.70
CA VAL A 20 -7.20 11.04 -33.35
C VAL A 20 -8.69 11.20 -33.68
N LEU A 21 -9.35 12.09 -32.94
CA LEU A 21 -10.51 12.94 -33.30
C LEU A 21 -11.85 12.64 -32.61
N GLY A 22 -12.28 13.61 -31.79
CA GLY A 22 -13.60 14.23 -31.93
C GLY A 22 -14.62 13.95 -30.82
N GLY A 23 -15.00 14.99 -30.07
CA GLY A 23 -16.19 14.92 -29.23
C GLY A 23 -16.39 16.06 -28.23
N CYS A 24 -16.56 17.31 -28.69
CA CYS A 24 -17.23 18.35 -27.92
C CYS A 24 -18.75 18.11 -27.96
N GLY A 25 -19.44 18.24 -26.83
CA GLY A 25 -20.91 18.18 -26.79
C GLY A 25 -21.49 18.54 -25.43
N THR A 26 -21.78 19.82 -25.23
CA THR A 26 -22.60 20.37 -24.14
C THR A 26 -24.09 20.14 -24.40
N VAL A 27 -24.87 19.63 -23.45
CA VAL A 27 -26.31 19.94 -23.35
C VAL A 27 -26.73 19.99 -21.87
N VAL A 28 -27.16 21.17 -21.46
CA VAL A 28 -27.99 21.45 -20.27
C VAL A 28 -29.41 20.99 -20.55
N ARG A 29 -30.05 20.24 -19.65
CA ARG A 29 -31.51 20.29 -19.46
C ARG A 29 -31.89 20.15 -17.99
N HIS A 30 -32.43 21.24 -17.46
CA HIS A 30 -33.37 21.29 -16.36
C HIS A 30 -34.54 20.35 -16.64
N HIS A 31 -34.98 19.58 -15.64
CA HIS A 31 -36.39 19.22 -15.56
C HIS A 31 -36.88 19.40 -14.12
N GLU A 32 -37.85 20.31 -14.04
CA GLU A 32 -38.63 20.74 -12.90
C GLU A 32 -39.91 19.89 -12.81
N GLY A 33 -40.37 19.66 -11.58
CA GLY A 33 -41.71 19.19 -11.22
C GLY A 33 -41.95 17.67 -11.30
N ALA A 34 -42.79 17.04 -10.49
CA ALA A 34 -43.57 17.46 -9.32
C ALA A 34 -44.12 16.18 -8.65
N ASP A 35 -44.52 16.33 -7.39
CA ASP A 35 -45.26 15.45 -6.47
C ASP A 35 -46.05 14.25 -7.02
N ALA A 36 -45.93 13.11 -6.31
CA ALA A 36 -47.08 12.35 -5.78
C ALA A 36 -46.64 11.19 -4.84
N SER A 37 -46.59 11.48 -3.55
CA SER A 37 -47.23 10.77 -2.43
C SER A 37 -47.63 9.27 -2.51
N VAL A 38 -46.96 8.47 -1.63
CA VAL A 38 -47.42 7.37 -0.71
C VAL A 38 -48.16 6.10 -1.26
N PRO A 39 -48.03 4.90 -0.63
CA PRO A 39 -48.09 4.67 0.82
C PRO A 39 -47.04 3.76 1.47
N SER A 40 -46.90 4.02 2.77
CA SER A 40 -46.30 3.21 3.82
C SER A 40 -46.96 1.84 3.97
N ALA A 41 -46.15 0.83 4.31
CA ALA A 41 -46.55 -0.26 5.19
C ALA A 41 -45.36 -0.65 6.09
N SER A 42 -45.54 -0.40 7.38
CA SER A 42 -44.65 -0.74 8.50
C SER A 42 -44.74 -2.21 8.88
N SER A 43 -43.64 -2.77 9.41
CA SER A 43 -43.54 -3.71 10.56
C SER A 43 -42.05 -4.03 10.76
N ALA A 44 -41.33 -3.56 11.79
CA ALA A 44 -41.23 -4.10 13.18
C ALA A 44 -40.95 -5.62 13.19
N SER A 45 -40.04 -6.26 13.92
CA SER A 45 -39.17 -6.02 15.09
C SER A 45 -38.09 -7.12 15.02
N ALA A 46 -36.89 -7.04 15.59
CA ALA A 46 -36.69 -7.32 17.01
C ALA A 46 -35.25 -7.04 17.47
N VAL A 47 -35.20 -6.55 18.70
CA VAL A 47 -34.05 -6.31 19.56
C VAL A 47 -33.47 -7.65 20.04
N ALA A 48 -32.14 -7.79 20.03
CA ALA A 48 -31.44 -8.75 20.88
C ALA A 48 -30.40 -8.01 21.72
N ALA A 49 -30.59 -8.06 23.04
CA ALA A 49 -29.82 -7.39 24.06
C ALA A 49 -28.57 -8.21 24.45
N PRO A 50 -27.64 -7.66 25.27
CA PRO A 50 -26.31 -8.20 25.52
C PRO A 50 -26.32 -9.26 26.61
N THR A 51 -25.39 -10.23 26.52
CA THR A 51 -25.12 -11.17 27.62
C THR A 51 -23.74 -10.87 28.21
N THR A 52 -23.76 -10.33 29.42
CA THR A 52 -22.60 -10.21 30.32
C THR A 52 -22.63 -11.40 31.28
N VAL A 53 -21.54 -12.15 31.40
CA VAL A 53 -21.27 -13.03 32.55
C VAL A 53 -19.84 -12.79 33.02
N PRO A 54 -19.61 -12.42 34.29
CA PRO A 54 -18.29 -12.38 34.90
C PRO A 54 -18.05 -13.61 35.79
N SER A 55 -16.80 -14.08 35.91
CA SER A 55 -16.24 -14.73 37.13
C SER A 55 -14.77 -15.18 36.96
N PRO A 56 -14.03 -15.40 38.08
CA PRO A 56 -12.68 -14.87 38.23
C PRO A 56 -11.57 -15.89 38.62
N VAL A 57 -10.35 -15.35 38.68
CA VAL A 57 -9.14 -15.64 39.50
C VAL A 57 -8.21 -16.85 39.31
N HIS A 58 -6.92 -16.46 39.29
CA HIS A 58 -5.68 -17.07 39.80
C HIS A 58 -4.92 -18.10 38.96
N GLY A 59 -3.70 -17.68 38.60
CA GLY A 59 -2.60 -18.51 38.10
C GLY A 59 -1.38 -17.62 37.82
N ALA A 60 -0.66 -17.25 38.87
CA ALA A 60 0.63 -16.56 38.79
C ALA A 60 1.71 -17.48 38.19
N GLU A 61 2.68 -16.88 37.50
CA GLU A 61 4.15 -17.07 37.66
C GLU A 61 4.85 -16.53 36.40
N THR A 62 5.42 -15.32 36.49
CA THR A 62 6.86 -15.03 36.62
C THR A 62 7.66 -15.27 35.33
N THR A 63 8.24 -14.21 34.76
CA THR A 63 9.71 -14.03 34.62
C THR A 63 10.07 -13.04 33.50
N GLU A 64 10.87 -12.05 33.89
CA GLU A 64 11.72 -11.14 33.08
C GLU A 64 11.09 -10.28 31.98
N SER A 65 10.78 -9.04 32.37
CA SER A 65 10.82 -7.88 31.48
C SER A 65 12.16 -7.16 31.70
N PRO A 66 13.14 -7.24 30.79
CA PRO A 66 14.32 -6.40 30.89
C PRO A 66 13.94 -4.95 30.57
N SER A 67 14.02 -4.11 31.60
CA SER A 67 14.23 -2.68 31.45
C SER A 67 15.50 -2.43 30.65
N GLY A 68 15.35 -1.69 29.56
CA GLY A 68 16.45 -1.15 28.77
C GLY A 68 16.02 0.18 28.18
N ALA A 69 16.02 1.23 29.00
CA ALA A 69 16.03 2.59 28.51
C ALA A 69 17.39 2.83 27.84
N ALA A 70 17.37 3.05 26.53
CA ALA A 70 18.49 3.66 25.81
C ALA A 70 17.94 4.89 25.09
N ASP A 71 18.14 6.02 25.75
CA ASP A 71 17.99 7.36 25.20
C ASP A 71 19.22 7.69 24.33
N ALA A 72 19.00 8.60 23.38
CA ALA A 72 19.99 9.38 22.61
C ALA A 72 20.74 8.74 21.42
N THR A 73 20.34 9.24 20.25
CA THR A 73 21.17 9.57 19.07
C THR A 73 21.55 8.42 18.14
N GLY A 74 20.56 7.93 17.41
CA GLY A 74 20.81 7.29 16.11
C GLY A 74 21.12 8.39 15.07
N PRO A 75 22.20 8.27 14.28
CA PRO A 75 22.54 9.27 13.28
C PRO A 75 21.38 9.42 12.29
N SER A 76 21.09 10.67 11.94
CA SER A 76 20.29 11.04 10.78
C SER A 76 20.74 10.24 9.57
N SER A 77 20.03 9.17 9.23
CA SER A 77 20.31 8.40 8.03
C SER A 77 19.08 8.50 7.12
N PRO A 78 19.23 9.03 5.89
CA PRO A 78 18.19 8.91 4.87
C PRO A 78 17.89 7.42 4.63
N ALA A 79 16.75 7.12 4.02
CA ALA A 79 16.24 5.78 3.64
C ALA A 79 17.30 4.68 3.73
N PRO A 80 17.04 3.59 4.48
CA PRO A 80 18.06 2.68 5.02
C PRO A 80 19.16 2.47 3.98
N PRO A 81 20.45 2.65 4.32
CA PRO A 81 21.57 2.35 3.45
C PRO A 81 21.71 0.82 3.30
N GLY A 82 20.64 0.19 2.83
CA GLY A 82 20.66 -1.16 2.31
C GLY A 82 21.28 -1.14 0.92
N PRO A 83 21.89 -2.25 0.49
CA PRO A 83 22.38 -2.40 -0.88
C PRO A 83 21.21 -2.18 -1.85
N GLY A 84 21.16 -1.03 -2.53
CA GLY A 84 20.09 -0.75 -3.51
C GLY A 84 19.65 0.71 -3.65
N CYS A 85 20.07 1.62 -2.77
CA CYS A 85 19.80 3.04 -2.88
C CYS A 85 20.91 3.79 -3.62
N ARG A 86 20.64 4.29 -4.83
CA ARG A 86 21.56 5.14 -5.61
C ARG A 86 20.81 6.31 -6.20
N GLU A 87 21.32 7.53 -6.02
CA GLU A 87 20.78 8.76 -6.65
C GLU A 87 19.30 9.03 -6.33
N GLY A 88 18.82 8.64 -5.15
CA GLY A 88 17.40 8.83 -4.76
C GLY A 88 16.46 7.74 -5.26
N HIS A 89 16.99 6.72 -5.94
CA HIS A 89 16.26 5.51 -6.33
C HIS A 89 16.70 4.34 -5.44
N CYS A 90 15.78 3.83 -4.62
CA CYS A 90 16.01 2.70 -3.74
C CYS A 90 15.29 1.47 -4.25
N THR A 91 16.03 0.44 -4.65
CA THR A 91 15.44 -0.88 -4.92
C THR A 91 15.47 -1.73 -3.66
N VAL A 92 14.31 -2.19 -3.22
CA VAL A 92 14.16 -3.03 -2.02
C VAL A 92 13.26 -4.23 -2.33
N THR A 93 13.55 -5.37 -1.71
CA THR A 93 12.64 -6.52 -1.72
C THR A 93 11.93 -6.56 -0.39
N VAL A 94 10.61 -6.68 -0.41
CA VAL A 94 9.77 -6.68 0.80
C VAL A 94 8.96 -7.97 0.92
N ILE A 95 8.65 -8.35 2.16
CA ILE A 95 7.66 -9.38 2.51
C ILE A 95 6.48 -8.76 3.32
N PRO A 96 5.33 -9.45 3.45
CA PRO A 96 4.22 -8.94 4.24
C PRO A 96 4.62 -8.67 5.69
N GLY A 97 4.20 -7.51 6.21
CA GLY A 97 4.55 -7.01 7.54
C GLY A 97 5.91 -6.32 7.62
N GLU A 98 6.72 -6.32 6.56
CA GLU A 98 8.02 -5.66 6.57
C GLU A 98 7.85 -4.14 6.63
N VAL A 99 8.59 -3.52 7.55
CA VAL A 99 8.55 -2.08 7.82
C VAL A 99 9.85 -1.44 7.35
N LEU A 100 9.72 -0.47 6.45
CA LEU A 100 10.81 0.36 5.96
C LEU A 100 10.79 1.71 6.70
N ALA A 101 11.92 2.07 7.29
CA ALA A 101 12.09 3.36 7.96
C ALA A 101 12.23 4.48 6.93
N MET A 102 11.42 5.54 7.10
CA MET A 102 11.33 6.68 6.19
C MET A 102 11.69 7.98 6.88
N ASP A 103 12.18 8.94 6.10
CA ASP A 103 12.48 10.28 6.59
C ASP A 103 11.18 11.11 6.67
N VAL A 104 10.68 11.31 7.89
CA VAL A 104 9.45 12.07 8.16
C VAL A 104 9.54 13.48 7.59
N ALA A 105 10.72 14.11 7.61
CA ALA A 105 10.88 15.48 7.13
C ALA A 105 10.79 15.58 5.60
N LYS A 106 11.07 14.49 4.88
CA LYS A 106 10.97 14.43 3.41
C LYS A 106 9.59 13.97 2.92
N PHE A 107 9.04 12.94 3.54
CA PHE A 107 7.85 12.25 3.03
C PHE A 107 6.56 12.54 3.80
N GLY A 108 6.67 13.17 4.98
CA GLY A 108 5.56 13.36 5.92
C GLY A 108 5.22 12.12 6.75
N PHE A 109 5.87 10.97 6.49
CA PHE A 109 5.69 9.73 7.23
C PHE A 109 7.03 9.06 7.56
N GLY A 110 7.05 8.28 8.66
CA GLY A 110 8.27 7.67 9.19
C GLY A 110 8.36 6.17 8.96
N ARG A 111 7.26 5.55 8.54
CA ARG A 111 7.16 4.12 8.29
C ARG A 111 6.42 3.87 7.00
N LEU A 112 6.94 2.94 6.21
CA LEU A 112 6.25 2.36 5.07
C LEU A 112 6.22 0.84 5.27
N THR A 113 5.04 0.26 5.40
CA THR A 113 4.84 -1.16 5.69
C THR A 113 4.22 -1.85 4.48
N ALA A 114 4.77 -2.99 4.05
CA ALA A 114 4.10 -3.84 3.06
C ALA A 114 3.02 -4.67 3.78
N THR A 115 1.78 -4.18 3.84
CA THR A 115 0.70 -4.83 4.61
C THR A 115 0.09 -6.05 3.90
N GLY A 116 0.24 -6.14 2.58
CA GLY A 116 -0.24 -7.28 1.80
C GLY A 116 0.54 -7.47 0.51
N ILE A 117 0.73 -8.73 0.12
CA ILE A 117 1.29 -9.10 -1.19
C ILE A 117 0.39 -10.22 -1.74
N SER A 118 -0.26 -9.96 -2.87
CA SER A 118 -1.07 -10.93 -3.61
C SER A 118 -0.25 -11.57 -4.74
N ALA A 119 -0.90 -12.30 -5.65
CA ALA A 119 -0.21 -12.90 -6.79
C ALA A 119 0.41 -11.85 -7.74
N ASP A 120 -0.18 -10.66 -7.82
CA ASP A 120 0.14 -9.64 -8.82
C ASP A 120 0.12 -8.20 -8.29
N ALA A 121 -0.14 -7.98 -7.00
CA ALA A 121 -0.20 -6.65 -6.41
C ALA A 121 0.42 -6.58 -5.02
N VAL A 122 0.80 -5.37 -4.61
CA VAL A 122 1.33 -5.05 -3.29
C VAL A 122 0.50 -3.97 -2.65
N THR A 123 0.01 -4.22 -1.45
CA THR A 123 -0.58 -3.22 -0.58
C THR A 123 0.49 -2.70 0.38
N VAL A 124 0.63 -1.38 0.41
CA VAL A 124 1.51 -0.67 1.34
C VAL A 124 0.69 0.27 2.21
N GLU A 125 1.20 0.51 3.42
CA GLU A 125 0.69 1.52 4.33
C GLU A 125 1.86 2.43 4.76
N ALA A 126 1.69 3.74 4.60
CA ALA A 126 2.63 4.74 5.07
C ALA A 126 2.05 5.45 6.30
N THR A 127 2.76 5.38 7.43
CA THR A 127 2.30 5.95 8.71
C THR A 127 3.27 6.99 9.25
N GLY A 128 2.73 8.11 9.72
CA GLY A 128 3.48 9.23 10.26
C GLY A 128 2.71 10.04 11.32
N PRO A 129 3.29 11.14 11.83
CA PRO A 129 2.60 12.03 12.75
C PRO A 129 1.32 12.60 12.14
N GLY A 130 0.16 12.14 12.61
CA GLY A 130 -1.14 12.61 12.15
C GLY A 130 -1.54 12.15 10.74
N ILE A 131 -0.80 11.20 10.14
CA ILE A 131 -1.08 10.70 8.79
C ILE A 131 -0.99 9.18 8.72
N SER A 132 -1.95 8.57 8.04
CA SER A 132 -1.87 7.19 7.54
C SER A 132 -2.40 7.18 6.11
N LEU A 133 -1.59 6.67 5.19
CA LEU A 133 -1.92 6.51 3.78
C LEU A 133 -1.82 5.03 3.43
N SER A 134 -2.71 4.52 2.59
CA SER A 134 -2.57 3.18 2.04
C SER A 134 -2.75 3.21 0.53
N SER A 135 -2.03 2.32 -0.14
CA SER A 135 -2.17 2.12 -1.59
C SER A 135 -1.98 0.66 -1.93
N THR A 136 -2.70 0.18 -2.94
CA THR A 136 -2.48 -1.13 -3.54
C THR A 136 -2.09 -0.94 -5.00
N THR A 137 -0.94 -1.49 -5.37
CA THR A 137 -0.32 -1.25 -6.67
C THR A 137 -0.02 -2.59 -7.35
N PRO A 138 -0.52 -2.82 -8.58
CA PRO A 138 -0.18 -4.00 -9.36
C PRO A 138 1.29 -4.00 -9.81
N ALA A 139 1.84 -5.19 -10.08
CA ALA A 139 3.16 -5.35 -10.66
C ALA A 139 3.28 -4.64 -12.01
N GLY A 140 4.39 -3.93 -12.22
CA GLY A 140 4.63 -3.09 -13.40
C GLY A 140 4.09 -1.67 -13.28
N HIS A 141 3.36 -1.33 -12.21
CA HIS A 141 2.78 -0.01 -12.00
C HIS A 141 3.41 0.73 -10.82
N SER A 142 3.29 2.05 -10.83
CA SER A 142 3.68 2.88 -9.69
C SER A 142 2.47 3.49 -8.98
N SER A 143 2.68 3.85 -7.72
CA SER A 143 1.74 4.64 -6.94
C SER A 143 2.49 5.70 -6.16
N LEU A 144 1.87 6.87 -6.06
CA LEU A 144 2.42 8.02 -5.34
C LEU A 144 1.77 8.10 -3.96
N LEU A 145 2.58 8.04 -2.90
CA LEU A 145 2.16 8.35 -1.53
C LEU A 145 2.92 9.60 -1.07
N ASN A 146 2.21 10.74 -1.01
CA ASN A 146 2.83 12.06 -0.86
C ASN A 146 3.92 12.30 -1.91
N HIS A 147 5.17 12.50 -1.47
CA HIS A 147 6.34 12.78 -2.32
C HIS A 147 7.14 11.51 -2.67
N LEU A 148 6.61 10.32 -2.33
CA LEU A 148 7.25 9.04 -2.61
C LEU A 148 6.55 8.30 -3.75
N ASP A 149 7.23 8.13 -4.87
CA ASP A 149 6.81 7.23 -5.94
C ASP A 149 7.28 5.81 -5.64
N ILE A 150 6.34 4.86 -5.66
CA ILE A 150 6.55 3.45 -5.35
C ILE A 150 6.20 2.64 -6.60
N LEU A 151 7.21 2.21 -7.34
CA LEU A 151 7.07 1.29 -8.48
C LEU A 151 7.18 -0.16 -7.99
N VAL A 152 6.13 -0.94 -8.21
CA VAL A 152 6.18 -2.40 -7.99
C VAL A 152 6.80 -3.05 -9.22
N ARG A 153 8.09 -3.39 -9.18
CA ARG A 153 8.77 -3.98 -10.33
C ARG A 153 8.31 -5.40 -10.62
N SER A 154 8.17 -6.22 -9.59
CA SER A 154 7.76 -7.61 -9.71
C SER A 154 7.22 -8.15 -8.39
N VAL A 155 6.28 -9.07 -8.48
CA VAL A 155 5.79 -9.86 -7.34
C VAL A 155 6.13 -11.32 -7.60
N THR A 156 6.62 -12.03 -6.60
CA THR A 156 7.01 -13.44 -6.71
C THR A 156 6.69 -14.15 -5.41
N GLY A 157 5.68 -15.02 -5.44
CA GLY A 157 5.20 -15.70 -4.24
C GLY A 157 4.69 -14.68 -3.22
N HIS A 158 5.34 -14.64 -2.05
CA HIS A 158 5.00 -13.75 -0.94
C HIS A 158 6.03 -12.63 -0.78
N SER A 159 6.66 -12.21 -1.88
CA SER A 159 7.68 -11.16 -1.88
C SER A 159 7.50 -10.25 -3.08
N ALA A 160 7.89 -8.99 -2.94
CA ALA A 160 7.81 -8.02 -4.02
C ALA A 160 9.08 -7.18 -4.08
N VAL A 161 9.47 -6.79 -5.29
CA VAL A 161 10.56 -5.85 -5.53
C VAL A 161 9.96 -4.48 -5.78
N LEU A 162 10.27 -3.52 -4.91
CA LEU A 162 9.85 -2.14 -5.00
C LEU A 162 11.02 -1.26 -5.45
N VAL A 163 10.72 -0.25 -6.25
CA VAL A 163 11.62 0.89 -6.50
C VAL A 163 10.96 2.13 -5.93
N LEU A 164 11.67 2.76 -5.00
CA LEU A 164 11.24 3.94 -4.29
C LEU A 164 12.00 5.14 -4.84
N SER A 165 11.28 6.18 -5.26
CA SER A 165 11.86 7.41 -5.81
C SER A 165 11.20 8.64 -5.19
N VAL A 166 11.98 9.70 -4.98
CA VAL A 166 11.48 10.97 -4.44
C VAL A 166 11.13 11.93 -5.58
N HIS A 167 9.95 12.54 -5.53
CA HIS A 167 9.55 13.64 -6.41
C HIS A 167 9.69 15.01 -5.75
#